data_AF-G8LIU7-F1
#
_entry.id   AF-G8LIU7-F1
#
_cell.length_a   1.000
_cell.length_b   1.000
_cell.length_c   1.000
_cell.angle_alpha   90.00
_cell.angle_beta   90.00
_cell.angle_gamma   90.00
#
_symmetry.space_group_name_H-M   'P 1'
#
loop_
_entity.id
_entity.type
_entity.pdbx_description
1 polymer ?
#
loop_
_entity_poly.entity_id
_entity_poly.type
_entity_poly.pdbx_seq_one_letter_code
_entity_poly.pdbx_strand_id
1 'polypeptide(L)'
;MFFFIYTLAFILSTSITYRFWKRLTYNTLINIPIFIIISLYQLFGSSFKFKELNGDVYLYLSIFVIFGSLIEILTVFGLRNIYNNSLPQRSAPVVPGIFSFFVIILSSAILFFASLYSKQYGIISEEFEAKMASGFVGHALVFLMITPPFIYLSYANKKINKWTFMFCLILVFSCLFLKQVKSWIMIPTVFLFLTYLYYNNVNKKKFIFYASLASFLLFTFFFLVYFFKTTIVNPDANSIELLGQIYQHFLFYLFSGVGAFSEYLNSNVSTDTSHWYVLILPLVNIINFIAGDPMESAINPLNFVINYDITNGSNVFTMFGTLWIYLNYLSFFFYGIIVFLQAFLYLNRSNYILCNVFWLITSFGMFSWFEYYYFHLASYEAPIYVFILSVLFSGSKSGKQLRNNYS
;
A
#
# COMPACT_ATOMS: atom_id res chain seq x y z
N MET A 1 17.55 -25.17 0.76
CA MET A 1 16.97 -25.61 -0.53
C MET A 1 15.75 -24.79 -0.93
N PHE A 2 14.71 -24.67 -0.09
CA PHE A 2 13.48 -23.95 -0.43
C PHE A 2 13.64 -22.46 -0.76
N PHE A 3 14.49 -21.71 -0.05
CA PHE A 3 14.79 -20.32 -0.40
C PHE A 3 15.39 -20.15 -1.81
N PHE A 4 16.22 -21.10 -2.24
CA PHE A 4 16.79 -21.10 -3.60
C PHE A 4 15.70 -21.32 -4.65
N ILE A 5 14.75 -22.24 -4.38
CA ILE A 5 13.58 -22.47 -5.25
C ILE A 5 12.76 -21.18 -5.39
N TYR A 6 12.48 -20.49 -4.28
CA TYR A 6 11.76 -19.22 -4.31
C TYR A 6 12.50 -18.14 -5.09
N THR A 7 13.81 -18.02 -4.89
CA THR A 7 14.65 -17.07 -5.65
C THR A 7 14.60 -17.36 -7.15
N LEU A 8 14.72 -18.63 -7.54
CA LEU A 8 14.62 -19.06 -8.92
C LEU A 8 13.23 -18.79 -9.50
N ALA A 9 12.17 -19.14 -8.76
CA ALA A 9 10.79 -18.89 -9.16
C ALA A 9 10.54 -17.40 -9.39
N PHE A 10 11.00 -16.53 -8.50
CA PHE A 10 10.87 -15.09 -8.64
C PHE A 10 11.61 -14.52 -9.85
N ILE A 11 12.88 -14.90 -10.04
CA ILE A 11 13.70 -14.42 -11.17
C ILE A 11 13.13 -14.92 -12.50
N LEU A 12 12.80 -16.20 -12.61
CA LEU A 12 12.26 -16.77 -13.85
C LEU A 12 10.89 -16.18 -14.16
N SER A 13 9.98 -16.14 -13.19
CA SER A 13 8.63 -15.59 -13.38
C SER A 13 8.68 -14.14 -13.83
N THR A 14 9.52 -13.32 -13.19
CA THR A 14 9.73 -11.90 -13.57
C THR A 14 10.37 -11.77 -14.96
N SER A 15 11.36 -12.60 -15.28
CA SER A 15 12.07 -12.53 -16.56
C SER A 15 11.16 -12.94 -17.73
N ILE A 16 10.35 -13.99 -17.52
CA ILE A 16 9.39 -14.49 -18.51
C ILE A 16 8.28 -13.47 -18.70
N THR A 17 7.63 -12.98 -17.62
CA THR A 17 6.57 -11.97 -17.75
C THR A 17 7.10 -10.70 -18.40
N TYR A 18 8.31 -10.24 -18.06
CA TYR A 18 8.94 -9.10 -18.71
C TYR A 18 9.16 -9.32 -20.22
N ARG A 19 9.50 -10.53 -20.66
CA ARG A 19 9.62 -10.85 -22.10
C ARG A 19 8.29 -10.67 -22.83
N PHE A 20 7.18 -11.08 -22.22
CA PHE A 20 5.84 -10.92 -22.80
C PHE A 20 5.35 -9.48 -22.74
N TRP A 21 5.47 -8.84 -21.56
CA TRP A 21 4.90 -7.52 -21.28
C TRP A 21 5.78 -6.35 -21.70
N LYS A 22 7.10 -6.57 -21.82
CA LYS A 22 8.18 -5.56 -22.02
C LYS A 22 8.26 -4.49 -20.92
N ARG A 23 7.73 -4.80 -19.74
CA ARG A 23 7.60 -3.91 -18.58
C ARG A 23 7.32 -4.74 -17.33
N LEU A 24 7.52 -4.15 -16.15
CA LEU A 24 7.11 -4.77 -14.88
C LEU A 24 5.59 -4.74 -14.76
N THR A 25 5.03 -5.84 -14.29
CA THR A 25 3.59 -6.06 -14.13
C THR A 25 3.18 -5.95 -12.66
N TYR A 26 1.88 -5.99 -12.38
CA TYR A 26 1.38 -5.93 -11.00
C TYR A 26 1.96 -7.06 -10.14
N ASN A 27 1.93 -8.31 -10.62
CA ASN A 27 2.46 -9.46 -9.89
C ASN A 27 3.93 -9.24 -9.50
N THR A 28 4.76 -8.80 -10.44
CA THR A 28 6.16 -8.50 -10.16
C THR A 28 6.32 -7.36 -9.16
N LEU A 29 5.58 -6.26 -9.31
CA LEU A 29 5.71 -5.07 -8.47
C LEU A 29 5.38 -5.34 -7.01
N ILE A 30 4.35 -6.13 -6.73
CA ILE A 30 3.95 -6.45 -5.35
C ILE A 30 4.87 -7.50 -4.69
N ASN A 31 5.50 -8.36 -5.50
CA ASN A 31 6.41 -9.40 -4.99
C ASN A 31 7.84 -8.90 -4.78
N ILE A 32 8.28 -7.79 -5.41
CA ILE A 32 9.61 -7.21 -5.17
C ILE A 32 9.85 -6.89 -3.69
N PRO A 33 8.97 -6.14 -2.97
CA PRO A 33 9.15 -5.86 -1.55
C PRO A 33 9.21 -7.13 -0.69
N ILE A 34 8.36 -8.12 -1.00
CA ILE A 34 8.33 -9.40 -0.28
C ILE A 34 9.64 -10.16 -0.47
N PHE A 35 10.13 -10.25 -1.71
CA PHE A 35 11.40 -10.88 -2.02
C PHE A 35 12.57 -10.24 -1.27
N ILE A 36 12.61 -8.91 -1.19
CA ILE A 36 13.62 -8.16 -0.44
C ILE A 36 13.54 -8.51 1.05
N ILE A 37 12.35 -8.43 1.65
CA ILE A 37 12.15 -8.66 3.08
C ILE A 37 12.49 -10.09 3.47
N ILE A 38 12.08 -11.08 2.69
CA ILE A 38 12.42 -12.49 2.92
C ILE A 38 13.92 -12.70 2.81
N SER A 39 14.57 -12.08 1.82
CA SER A 39 16.03 -12.16 1.67
C SER A 39 16.74 -11.55 2.88
N LEU A 40 16.28 -10.39 3.37
CA LEU A 40 16.82 -9.75 4.56
C LEU A 40 16.58 -10.60 5.82
N TYR A 41 15.39 -11.18 5.97
CA TYR A 41 15.07 -12.09 7.08
C TYR A 41 16.00 -13.30 7.03
N GLN A 42 16.18 -13.92 5.86
CA GLN A 42 17.03 -15.10 5.70
C GLN A 42 18.50 -14.81 6.05
N LEU A 43 19.00 -13.63 5.71
CA LEU A 43 20.40 -13.26 5.90
C LEU A 43 20.69 -12.72 7.31
N PHE A 44 19.75 -12.00 7.92
CA PHE A 44 19.98 -11.23 9.13
C PHE A 44 19.01 -11.53 10.28
N GLY A 45 17.94 -12.30 10.04
CA GLY A 45 16.89 -12.56 11.02
C GLY A 45 17.40 -13.17 12.33
N SER A 46 18.33 -14.13 12.23
CA SER A 46 18.96 -14.76 13.40
C SER A 46 19.77 -13.78 14.25
N SER A 47 20.47 -12.82 13.62
CA SER A 47 21.21 -11.75 14.32
C SER A 47 20.30 -10.85 15.16
N PHE A 48 19.03 -10.74 14.78
CA PHE A 48 18.00 -10.01 15.52
C PHE A 48 17.10 -10.94 16.35
N LYS A 49 17.48 -12.21 16.52
CA LYS A 49 16.76 -13.24 17.30
C LYS A 49 15.36 -13.55 16.80
N PHE A 50 15.09 -13.33 15.52
CA PHE A 50 13.88 -13.85 14.88
C PHE A 50 13.97 -15.37 14.72
N LYS A 51 12.84 -16.04 14.86
CA LYS A 51 12.72 -17.49 14.65
C LYS A 51 13.02 -17.86 13.19
N GLU A 52 13.52 -19.06 12.96
CA GLU A 52 13.76 -19.54 11.60
C GLU A 52 12.45 -19.66 10.80
N LEU A 53 12.51 -19.35 9.51
CA LEU A 53 11.35 -19.45 8.64
C LEU A 53 11.07 -20.90 8.25
N ASN A 54 9.82 -21.31 8.34
CA ASN A 54 9.32 -22.57 7.83
C ASN A 54 9.54 -22.63 6.30
N GLY A 55 10.05 -23.77 5.82
CA GLY A 55 10.34 -24.03 4.41
C GLY A 55 9.13 -23.83 3.48
N ASP A 56 7.94 -24.11 3.97
CA ASP A 56 6.68 -24.02 3.22
C ASP A 56 6.32 -22.57 2.87
N VAL A 57 6.78 -21.58 3.65
CA VAL A 57 6.62 -20.15 3.30
C VAL A 57 7.20 -19.88 1.91
N TYR A 58 8.40 -20.37 1.63
CA TYR A 58 9.04 -20.20 0.32
C TYR A 58 8.25 -20.93 -0.78
N LEU A 59 7.71 -22.12 -0.48
CA LEU A 59 6.96 -22.91 -1.43
C LEU A 59 5.65 -22.21 -1.81
N TYR A 60 4.85 -21.78 -0.83
CA TYR A 60 3.60 -21.07 -1.10
C TYR A 60 3.81 -19.78 -1.87
N LEU A 61 4.79 -18.97 -1.48
CA LEU A 61 5.12 -17.74 -2.19
C LEU A 61 5.61 -18.01 -3.61
N SER A 62 6.37 -19.08 -3.83
CA SER A 62 6.77 -19.51 -5.18
C SER A 62 5.55 -19.81 -6.04
N ILE A 63 4.57 -20.55 -5.50
CA ILE A 63 3.35 -20.91 -6.22
C ILE A 63 2.53 -19.65 -6.54
N PHE A 64 2.34 -18.72 -5.58
CA PHE A 64 1.67 -17.45 -5.85
C PHE A 64 2.34 -16.65 -6.97
N VAL A 65 3.67 -16.51 -6.93
CA VAL A 65 4.43 -15.79 -7.96
C VAL A 65 4.27 -16.44 -9.33
N ILE A 66 4.45 -17.77 -9.41
CA ILE A 66 4.33 -18.53 -10.67
C ILE A 66 2.91 -18.43 -11.22
N PHE A 67 1.90 -18.61 -10.37
CA PHE A 67 0.50 -18.58 -10.76
C PHE A 67 0.07 -17.19 -11.24
N GLY A 68 0.47 -16.13 -10.53
CA GLY A 68 0.25 -14.76 -10.98
C GLY A 68 0.90 -14.48 -12.34
N SER A 69 2.13 -14.94 -12.55
CA SER A 69 2.84 -14.80 -13.82
C SER A 69 2.16 -15.56 -14.95
N LEU A 70 1.65 -16.77 -14.69
CA LEU A 70 0.87 -17.54 -15.65
C LEU A 70 -0.36 -16.75 -16.10
N ILE A 71 -1.11 -16.17 -15.17
CA ILE A 71 -2.31 -15.37 -15.49
C ILE A 71 -1.96 -14.14 -16.31
N GLU A 72 -0.89 -13.44 -15.98
CA GLU A 72 -0.43 -12.28 -16.75
C GLU A 72 -0.05 -12.66 -18.19
N ILE A 73 0.60 -13.81 -18.38
CA ILE A 73 0.96 -14.33 -19.71
C ILE A 73 -0.30 -14.71 -20.48
N LEU A 74 -1.21 -15.47 -19.87
CA LEU A 74 -2.48 -15.86 -20.47
C LEU A 74 -3.33 -14.63 -20.85
N THR A 75 -3.29 -13.57 -20.05
CA THR A 75 -4.00 -12.32 -20.32
C THR A 75 -3.45 -11.64 -21.59
N VAL A 76 -2.12 -11.62 -21.78
CA VAL A 76 -1.51 -11.07 -23.01
C VAL A 76 -1.93 -11.89 -24.23
N PHE A 77 -1.97 -13.21 -24.13
CA PHE A 77 -2.39 -14.07 -25.24
C PHE A 77 -3.89 -13.94 -25.55
N GLY A 78 -4.74 -14.01 -24.53
CA GLY A 78 -6.20 -13.93 -24.68
C GLY A 78 -6.68 -12.55 -25.15
N LEU A 79 -5.98 -11.48 -24.75
CA LEU A 79 -6.32 -10.11 -25.11
C LEU A 79 -5.29 -9.47 -26.06
N ARG A 80 -4.63 -10.29 -26.90
CA ARG A 80 -3.59 -9.85 -27.83
C ARG A 80 -4.03 -8.70 -28.75
N ASN A 81 -5.31 -8.68 -29.12
CA ASN A 81 -5.89 -7.64 -29.98
C ASN A 81 -5.93 -6.26 -29.31
N ILE A 82 -6.05 -6.23 -27.98
CA ILE A 82 -6.07 -5.00 -27.17
C ILE A 82 -4.64 -4.66 -26.70
N TYR A 83 -3.77 -5.67 -26.64
CA TYR A 83 -2.39 -5.51 -26.18
C TYR A 83 -1.56 -4.68 -27.17
N ASN A 84 -1.50 -3.39 -26.90
CA ASN A 84 -0.63 -2.47 -27.60
C ASN A 84 0.67 -2.25 -26.81
N ASN A 85 1.78 -2.65 -27.43
CA ASN A 85 3.11 -2.49 -26.86
C ASN A 85 3.70 -1.09 -27.05
N SER A 86 3.04 -0.22 -27.82
CA SER A 86 3.43 1.18 -27.91
C SER A 86 3.34 1.85 -26.53
N LEU A 87 4.26 2.80 -26.32
CA LEU A 87 4.16 3.71 -25.18
C LEU A 87 2.85 4.47 -25.35
N PRO A 88 1.94 4.43 -24.38
CA PRO A 88 0.71 5.21 -24.47
C PRO A 88 1.06 6.67 -24.69
N GLN A 89 0.34 7.36 -25.58
CA GLN A 89 0.40 8.82 -25.63
C GLN A 89 -0.01 9.31 -24.24
N ARG A 90 0.97 9.79 -23.46
CA ARG A 90 0.75 10.27 -22.08
C ARG A 90 0.05 11.62 -22.12
N SER A 91 -1.24 11.64 -22.48
CA SER A 91 -2.09 12.79 -22.24
C SER A 91 -2.46 12.79 -20.76
N ALA A 92 -1.60 13.35 -19.92
CA ALA A 92 -1.99 13.66 -18.55
C ALA A 92 -3.13 14.68 -18.60
N PRO A 93 -4.18 14.53 -17.77
CA PRO A 93 -5.25 15.51 -17.72
C PRO A 93 -4.71 16.82 -17.14
N VAL A 94 -5.47 17.88 -17.40
CA VAL A 94 -5.20 19.17 -16.80
C VAL A 94 -5.98 19.28 -15.50
N VAL A 95 -5.32 18.95 -14.38
CA VAL A 95 -5.86 19.21 -13.04
C VAL A 95 -5.86 20.72 -12.78
N PRO A 96 -7.01 21.36 -12.50
CA PRO A 96 -7.09 22.80 -12.32
C PRO A 96 -6.51 23.23 -10.97
N GLY A 97 -5.98 24.46 -10.89
CA GLY A 97 -5.43 25.00 -9.64
C GLY A 97 -6.47 25.09 -8.52
N ILE A 98 -7.75 25.28 -8.86
CA ILE A 98 -8.86 25.32 -7.90
C ILE A 98 -9.00 24.02 -7.08
N PHE A 99 -8.59 22.88 -7.65
CA PHE A 99 -8.55 21.61 -6.91
C PHE A 99 -7.58 21.67 -5.73
N SER A 100 -6.41 22.29 -5.91
CA SER A 100 -5.43 22.44 -4.83
C SER A 100 -5.95 23.34 -3.71
N PHE A 101 -6.73 24.39 -4.04
CA PHE A 101 -7.41 25.22 -3.04
C PHE A 101 -8.49 24.45 -2.29
N PHE A 102 -9.28 23.60 -2.99
CA PHE A 102 -10.23 22.70 -2.34
C PHE A 102 -9.53 21.76 -1.34
N VAL A 103 -8.39 21.18 -1.71
CA VAL A 103 -7.57 20.34 -0.81
C VAL A 103 -7.09 21.13 0.41
N ILE A 104 -6.66 22.37 0.24
CA ILE A 104 -6.25 23.24 1.37
C ILE A 104 -7.43 23.45 2.33
N ILE A 105 -8.61 23.81 1.81
CA ILE A 105 -9.81 24.03 2.63
C ILE A 105 -10.20 22.77 3.39
N LEU A 106 -10.22 21.62 2.71
CA LEU A 106 -10.55 20.33 3.31
C LEU A 106 -9.55 19.94 4.40
N SER A 107 -8.25 20.11 4.13
CA SER A 107 -7.19 19.83 5.10
C SER A 107 -7.32 20.74 6.33
N SER A 108 -7.58 22.03 6.15
CA SER A 108 -7.81 22.97 7.25
C SER A 108 -9.04 22.59 8.07
N ALA A 109 -10.13 22.15 7.43
CA ALA A 109 -11.32 21.66 8.14
C ALA A 109 -11.02 20.42 8.98
N ILE A 110 -10.26 19.45 8.44
CA ILE A 110 -9.83 18.26 9.19
C ILE A 110 -8.94 18.65 10.37
N LEU A 111 -7.98 19.57 10.18
CA LEU A 111 -7.12 20.05 11.27
C LEU A 111 -7.94 20.76 12.36
N PHE A 112 -8.97 21.51 11.97
CA PHE A 112 -9.91 22.11 12.91
C PHE A 112 -10.63 21.04 13.75
N PHE A 113 -11.22 20.02 13.11
CA PHE A 113 -11.86 18.91 13.83
C PHE A 113 -10.87 18.13 14.71
N ALA A 114 -9.66 17.86 14.20
CA ALA A 114 -8.60 17.23 14.99
C ALA A 114 -8.24 18.07 16.22
N SER A 115 -8.22 19.41 16.11
CA SER A 115 -7.98 20.26 17.28
C SER A 115 -9.10 20.17 18.33
N LEU A 116 -10.36 20.03 17.90
CA LEU A 116 -11.50 19.84 18.79
C LEU A 116 -11.43 18.48 19.49
N TYR A 117 -11.20 17.41 18.73
CA TYR A 117 -11.06 16.06 19.27
C TYR A 117 -9.86 15.94 20.20
N SER A 118 -8.73 16.54 19.85
CA SER A 118 -7.53 16.52 20.68
C SER A 118 -7.75 17.25 22.01
N LYS A 119 -8.55 18.33 22.04
CA LYS A 119 -8.90 19.01 23.30
C LYS A 119 -9.81 18.16 24.18
N GLN A 120 -10.69 17.36 23.57
CA GLN A 120 -11.65 16.54 24.30
C GLN A 120 -11.06 15.21 24.79
N TYR A 121 -10.27 14.55 23.97
CA TYR A 121 -9.82 13.17 24.20
C TYR A 121 -8.30 13.05 24.37
N GLY A 122 -7.53 14.09 24.09
CA GLY A 122 -6.07 14.00 23.97
C GLY A 122 -5.63 13.41 22.62
N ILE A 123 -4.49 13.86 22.07
CA ILE A 123 -4.09 13.51 20.70
C ILE A 123 -3.70 12.04 20.50
N ILE A 124 -3.34 11.30 21.54
CA ILE A 124 -2.85 9.90 21.45
C ILE A 124 -3.87 8.86 21.94
N SER A 125 -5.04 9.31 22.39
CA SER A 125 -6.06 8.38 22.88
C SER A 125 -6.67 7.54 21.76
N GLU A 126 -7.15 6.35 22.13
CA GLU A 126 -7.89 5.48 21.21
C GLU A 126 -9.18 6.15 20.75
N GLU A 127 -9.81 6.96 21.60
CA GLU A 127 -11.00 7.74 21.27
C GLU A 127 -10.70 8.80 20.21
N PHE A 128 -9.57 9.51 20.30
CA PHE A 128 -9.14 10.45 19.26
C PHE A 128 -8.92 9.71 17.94
N GLU A 129 -8.20 8.59 17.99
CA GLU A 129 -7.94 7.78 16.81
C GLU A 129 -9.24 7.29 16.14
N ALA A 130 -10.20 6.82 16.94
CA ALA A 130 -11.51 6.34 16.50
C ALA A 130 -12.37 7.47 15.90
N LYS A 131 -12.34 8.68 16.48
CA LYS A 131 -13.02 9.86 15.92
C LYS A 131 -12.41 10.32 14.61
N MET A 132 -11.07 10.30 14.51
CA MET A 132 -10.38 10.57 13.24
C MET A 132 -10.66 9.49 12.19
N ALA A 133 -10.99 8.27 12.59
CA ALA A 133 -11.31 7.14 11.69
C ALA A 133 -12.78 7.05 11.26
N SER A 134 -13.67 7.89 11.81
CA SER A 134 -15.12 7.72 11.64
C SER A 134 -15.82 8.96 11.06
N GLY A 135 -17.03 8.73 10.54
CA GLY A 135 -17.89 9.78 9.99
C GLY A 135 -17.21 10.58 8.87
N PHE A 136 -17.59 11.86 8.76
CA PHE A 136 -17.08 12.75 7.72
C PHE A 136 -15.55 12.86 7.71
N VAL A 137 -14.91 12.95 8.88
CA VAL A 137 -13.45 13.11 8.99
C VAL A 137 -12.73 11.87 8.44
N GLY A 138 -13.20 10.67 8.79
CA GLY A 138 -12.66 9.42 8.25
C GLY A 138 -12.69 9.37 6.72
N HIS A 139 -13.87 9.60 6.11
CA HIS A 139 -14.01 9.61 4.66
C HIS A 139 -13.20 10.73 3.99
N ALA A 140 -13.13 11.91 4.61
CA ALA A 140 -12.34 13.02 4.11
C ALA A 140 -10.83 12.73 4.13
N LEU A 141 -10.34 11.99 5.13
CA LEU A 141 -8.96 11.51 5.17
C LEU A 141 -8.70 10.48 4.05
N VAL A 142 -9.63 9.56 3.77
CA VAL A 142 -9.50 8.61 2.65
C VAL A 142 -9.43 9.36 1.32
N PHE A 143 -10.25 10.41 1.17
CA PHE A 143 -10.15 11.30 0.03
C PHE A 143 -8.79 12.00 -0.03
N LEU A 144 -8.28 12.57 1.06
CA LEU A 144 -6.96 13.21 1.09
C LEU A 144 -5.84 12.23 0.71
N MET A 145 -5.92 10.97 1.10
CA MET A 145 -4.97 9.91 0.75
C MET A 145 -4.77 9.77 -0.76
N ILE A 146 -5.77 10.06 -1.59
CA ILE A 146 -5.65 9.92 -3.04
C ILE A 146 -5.24 11.21 -3.78
N THR A 147 -5.21 12.35 -3.08
CA THR A 147 -4.94 13.66 -3.69
C THR A 147 -3.50 13.93 -4.13
N PRO A 148 -2.42 13.36 -3.53
CA PRO A 148 -1.05 13.77 -3.84
C PRO A 148 -0.67 13.70 -5.34
N PRO A 149 -0.99 12.64 -6.10
CA PRO A 149 -0.73 12.62 -7.53
C PRO A 149 -1.46 13.70 -8.32
N PHE A 150 -2.70 14.05 -7.95
CA PHE A 150 -3.47 15.10 -8.62
C PHE A 150 -2.92 16.50 -8.32
N ILE A 151 -2.46 16.74 -7.09
CA ILE A 151 -1.73 17.96 -6.71
C ILE A 151 -0.43 18.08 -7.52
N TYR A 152 0.30 16.97 -7.67
CA TYR A 152 1.48 16.91 -8.53
C TYR A 152 1.15 17.23 -9.99
N LEU A 153 0.07 16.67 -10.55
CA LEU A 153 -0.35 16.97 -11.91
C LEU A 153 -0.73 18.45 -12.09
N SER A 154 -1.40 19.07 -11.11
CA SER A 154 -1.68 20.51 -11.10
C SER A 154 -0.39 21.34 -11.18
N TYR A 155 0.63 20.95 -10.40
CA TYR A 155 1.96 21.56 -10.44
C TYR A 155 2.69 21.33 -11.77
N ALA A 156 2.74 20.09 -12.26
CA ALA A 156 3.39 19.72 -13.52
C ALA A 156 2.77 20.44 -14.72
N ASN A 157 1.45 20.68 -14.68
CA ASN A 157 0.70 21.45 -15.66
C ASN A 157 0.79 22.97 -15.47
N LYS A 158 1.64 23.44 -14.54
CA LYS A 158 1.85 24.85 -14.20
C LYS A 158 0.57 25.59 -13.78
N LYS A 159 -0.41 24.87 -13.22
CA LYS A 159 -1.65 25.46 -12.68
C LYS A 159 -1.49 25.98 -11.26
N ILE A 160 -0.48 25.51 -10.54
CA ILE A 160 -0.03 26.03 -9.25
C ILE A 160 1.49 26.21 -9.26
N ASN A 161 2.00 27.09 -8.38
CA ASN A 161 3.44 27.29 -8.21
C ASN A 161 4.04 26.24 -7.25
N LYS A 162 5.38 26.22 -7.15
CA LYS A 162 6.11 25.28 -6.28
C LYS A 162 5.74 25.42 -4.80
N TRP A 163 5.50 26.64 -4.31
CA TRP A 163 5.18 26.89 -2.91
C TRP A 163 3.79 26.35 -2.55
N THR A 164 2.79 26.59 -3.39
CA THR A 164 1.44 26.03 -3.24
C THR A 164 1.49 24.51 -3.28
N PHE A 165 2.27 23.92 -4.18
CA PHE A 165 2.47 22.47 -4.25
C PHE A 165 3.04 21.90 -2.94
N MET A 166 4.14 22.47 -2.44
CA MET A 166 4.76 22.03 -1.19
C MET A 166 3.83 22.21 0.01
N PHE A 167 3.15 23.35 0.09
CA PHE A 167 2.19 23.64 1.16
C PHE A 167 1.02 22.65 1.18
N CYS A 168 0.45 22.32 0.01
CA CYS A 168 -0.61 21.31 -0.09
C CYS A 168 -0.12 19.94 0.40
N LEU A 169 1.07 19.50 -0.03
CA LEU A 169 1.61 18.22 0.41
C LEU A 169 1.83 18.18 1.93
N ILE A 170 2.42 19.25 2.50
CA ILE A 170 2.62 19.36 3.95
C ILE A 170 1.27 19.25 4.68
N LEU A 171 0.24 19.98 4.25
CA LEU A 171 -1.09 19.91 4.88
C LEU A 171 -1.71 18.52 4.78
N VAL A 172 -1.67 17.90 3.60
CA VAL A 172 -2.21 16.55 3.39
C VAL A 172 -1.51 15.53 4.29
N PHE A 173 -0.18 15.52 4.29
CA PHE A 173 0.58 14.57 5.11
C PHE A 173 0.45 14.86 6.60
N SER A 174 0.30 16.10 7.04
CA SER A 174 -0.03 16.43 8.43
C SER A 174 -1.38 15.86 8.85
N CYS A 175 -2.42 15.97 8.01
CA CYS A 175 -3.73 15.39 8.31
C CYS A 175 -3.66 13.87 8.41
N LEU A 176 -2.96 13.22 7.47
CA LEU A 176 -2.78 11.77 7.43
C LEU A 176 -1.93 11.28 8.61
N PHE A 177 -0.93 12.05 9.03
CA PHE A 177 -0.11 11.76 10.21
C PHE A 177 -0.93 11.72 11.50
N LEU A 178 -1.90 12.64 11.66
CA LEU A 178 -2.77 12.67 12.84
C LEU A 178 -3.63 11.41 13.00
N LYS A 179 -3.88 10.65 11.91
CA LYS A 179 -4.56 9.35 12.01
C LYS A 179 -3.75 8.31 12.78
N GLN A 180 -2.43 8.51 12.93
CA GLN A 180 -1.50 7.63 13.66
C GLN A 180 -1.39 6.20 13.12
N VAL A 181 -1.89 5.96 11.91
CA VAL A 181 -1.77 4.67 11.22
C VAL A 181 -0.80 4.82 10.06
N LYS A 182 0.33 4.12 10.14
CA LYS A 182 1.45 4.23 9.19
C LYS A 182 1.04 4.13 7.71
N SER A 183 0.15 3.20 7.37
CA SER A 183 -0.27 2.95 5.98
C SER A 183 -0.92 4.17 5.32
N TRP A 184 -1.57 5.04 6.10
CA TRP A 184 -2.24 6.25 5.61
C TRP A 184 -1.27 7.31 5.09
N ILE A 185 0.02 7.25 5.45
CA ILE A 185 1.09 8.09 4.90
C ILE A 185 1.87 7.34 3.83
N MET A 186 2.11 6.05 4.05
CA MET A 186 2.96 5.24 3.19
C MET A 186 2.32 5.00 1.81
N ILE A 187 1.05 4.63 1.76
CA ILE A 187 0.29 4.38 0.51
C ILE A 187 0.24 5.63 -0.39
N PRO A 188 -0.16 6.83 0.08
CA PRO A 188 -0.16 8.04 -0.75
C PRO A 188 1.23 8.40 -1.29
N THR A 189 2.28 8.17 -0.49
CA THR A 189 3.66 8.42 -0.89
C THR A 189 4.06 7.51 -2.05
N VAL A 190 3.76 6.21 -1.94
CA VAL A 190 4.01 5.24 -3.02
C VAL A 190 3.16 5.55 -4.25
N PHE A 191 1.88 5.93 -4.07
CA PHE A 191 1.00 6.29 -5.18
C PHE A 191 1.51 7.52 -5.95
N LEU A 192 1.95 8.57 -5.24
CA LEU A 192 2.60 9.74 -5.83
C LEU A 192 3.88 9.34 -6.57
N PHE A 193 4.72 8.51 -5.95
CA PHE A 193 5.97 8.05 -6.54
C PHE A 193 5.75 7.26 -7.85
N LEU A 194 4.87 6.27 -7.84
CA LEU A 194 4.53 5.47 -9.02
C LEU A 194 3.94 6.35 -10.14
N THR A 195 3.06 7.27 -9.77
CA THR A 195 2.47 8.22 -10.72
C THR A 195 3.52 9.15 -11.33
N TYR A 196 4.44 9.66 -10.51
CA TYR A 196 5.56 10.49 -10.95
C TYR A 196 6.44 9.73 -11.95
N LEU A 197 6.81 8.48 -11.64
CA LEU A 197 7.60 7.63 -12.55
C LEU A 197 6.87 7.33 -13.86
N TYR A 198 5.54 7.20 -13.83
CA TYR A 198 4.76 6.93 -15.02
C TYR A 198 4.72 8.13 -15.97
N TYR A 199 4.49 9.34 -15.46
CA TYR A 199 4.39 10.53 -16.30
C TYR A 199 5.75 11.05 -16.76
N ASN A 200 6.79 10.93 -15.92
CA ASN A 200 8.12 11.43 -16.25
C ASN A 200 9.00 10.33 -16.85
N ASN A 201 9.80 10.66 -17.85
CA ASN A 201 10.86 9.77 -18.31
C ASN A 201 12.04 9.84 -17.35
N VAL A 202 11.95 9.07 -16.26
CA VAL A 202 12.98 9.00 -15.23
C VAL A 202 14.04 8.00 -15.67
N ASN A 203 15.28 8.45 -15.81
CA ASN A 203 16.41 7.56 -16.11
C ASN A 203 16.75 6.68 -14.88
N LYS A 204 17.54 5.62 -15.09
CA LYS A 204 17.89 4.66 -14.03
C LYS A 204 18.50 5.32 -12.79
N LYS A 205 19.38 6.32 -12.95
CA LYS A 205 20.03 7.01 -11.83
C LYS A 205 19.02 7.81 -10.99
N LYS A 206 18.16 8.60 -11.65
CA LYS A 206 17.09 9.37 -11.00
C LYS A 206 16.07 8.44 -10.34
N PHE A 207 15.76 7.29 -10.96
CA PHE A 207 14.88 6.28 -10.37
C PHE A 207 15.45 5.75 -9.04
N ILE A 208 16.71 5.32 -9.04
CA ILE A 208 17.37 4.84 -7.81
C ILE A 208 17.35 5.93 -6.74
N PHE A 209 17.72 7.17 -7.09
CA PHE A 209 17.71 8.28 -6.15
C PHE A 209 16.32 8.54 -5.55
N TYR A 210 15.28 8.63 -6.39
CA TYR A 210 13.91 8.88 -5.90
C TYR A 210 13.33 7.69 -5.12
N ALA A 211 13.66 6.45 -5.50
CA ALA A 211 13.27 5.26 -4.75
C ALA A 211 13.94 5.24 -3.37
N SER A 212 15.23 5.58 -3.29
CA SER A 212 15.95 5.71 -2.02
C SER A 212 15.39 6.84 -1.17
N LEU A 213 15.07 7.99 -1.77
CA LEU A 213 14.45 9.12 -1.06
C LEU A 213 13.06 8.75 -0.53
N ALA A 214 12.23 8.10 -1.34
CA ALA A 214 10.92 7.61 -0.90
C ALA A 214 11.07 6.62 0.26
N SER A 215 11.98 5.66 0.15
CA SER A 215 12.27 4.68 1.21
C SER A 215 12.74 5.35 2.49
N PHE A 216 13.63 6.34 2.39
CA PHE A 216 14.09 7.14 3.53
C PHE A 216 12.93 7.91 4.18
N LEU A 217 12.07 8.55 3.39
CA LEU A 217 10.89 9.25 3.91
C LEU A 217 9.92 8.30 4.62
N LEU A 218 9.65 7.12 4.05
CA LEU A 218 8.80 6.11 4.69
C LEU A 218 9.39 5.66 6.03
N PHE A 219 10.71 5.44 6.08
CA PHE A 219 11.43 5.11 7.30
C PHE A 219 11.33 6.25 8.33
N THR A 220 11.59 7.50 7.93
CA THR A 220 11.45 8.66 8.81
C THR A 220 10.03 8.82 9.32
N PHE A 221 9.01 8.65 8.48
CA PHE A 221 7.61 8.75 8.91
C PHE A 221 7.25 7.66 9.93
N PHE A 222 7.71 6.43 9.74
CA PHE A 222 7.54 5.38 10.74
C PHE A 222 8.13 5.82 12.09
N PHE A 223 9.39 6.26 12.10
CA PHE A 223 10.06 6.70 13.32
C PHE A 223 9.35 7.90 13.96
N LEU A 224 8.93 8.89 13.17
CA LEU A 224 8.23 10.07 13.67
C LEU A 224 6.89 9.73 14.33
N VAL A 225 6.09 8.80 13.75
CA VAL A 225 4.81 8.39 14.34
C VAL A 225 5.02 7.76 15.72
N TYR A 226 5.98 6.84 15.84
CA TYR A 226 6.25 6.16 17.11
C TYR A 226 6.95 7.06 18.12
N PHE A 227 7.90 7.89 17.68
CA PHE A 227 8.56 8.85 18.55
C PHE A 227 7.56 9.84 19.12
N PHE A 228 6.69 10.41 18.27
CA PHE A 228 5.61 11.30 18.71
C PHE A 228 4.69 10.63 19.74
N LYS A 229 4.25 9.39 19.46
CA LYS A 229 3.38 8.64 20.37
C LYS A 229 4.05 8.41 21.72
N THR A 230 5.30 7.95 21.74
CA THR A 230 5.97 7.59 23.00
C THR A 230 6.44 8.80 23.79
N THR A 231 6.93 9.87 23.16
CA THR A 231 7.38 11.08 23.88
C THR A 231 6.23 11.77 24.61
N ILE A 232 5.00 11.72 24.10
CA ILE A 232 3.86 12.30 24.81
C ILE A 232 3.38 11.39 25.95
N VAL A 233 3.43 10.06 25.77
CA VAL A 233 3.05 9.09 26.82
C VAL A 233 4.08 9.04 27.95
N ASN A 234 5.37 9.15 27.62
CA ASN A 234 6.47 9.13 28.56
C ASN A 234 7.47 10.27 28.26
N PRO A 235 7.19 11.50 28.74
CA PRO A 235 8.00 12.69 28.45
C PRO A 235 9.44 12.62 28.96
N ASP A 236 9.67 11.82 30.01
CA ASP A 236 10.96 11.69 30.68
C ASP A 236 11.82 10.55 30.11
N ALA A 237 11.33 9.84 29.08
CA ALA A 237 12.06 8.73 28.48
C ALA A 237 13.39 9.19 27.85
N ASN A 238 14.46 8.42 28.10
CA ASN A 238 15.75 8.66 27.46
C ASN A 238 15.62 8.50 25.94
N SER A 239 15.91 9.57 25.19
CA SER A 239 15.76 9.59 23.73
C SER A 239 16.54 8.49 23.00
N ILE A 240 17.72 8.10 23.51
CA ILE A 240 18.55 7.06 22.87
C ILE A 240 17.93 5.68 23.07
N GLU A 241 17.48 5.38 24.29
CA GLU A 241 16.80 4.14 24.60
C GLU A 241 15.49 4.02 23.81
N LEU A 242 14.73 5.12 23.72
CA LEU A 242 13.52 5.20 22.94
C LEU A 242 13.78 4.91 21.45
N LEU A 243 14.82 5.50 20.85
CA LEU A 243 15.19 5.21 19.46
C LEU A 243 15.55 3.74 19.27
N GLY A 244 16.24 3.13 20.25
CA GLY A 244 16.53 1.69 20.25
C GLY A 244 15.27 0.83 20.28
N GLN A 245 14.29 1.18 21.12
CA GLN A 245 13.00 0.50 21.19
C GLN A 245 12.19 0.65 19.91
N ILE A 246 12.12 1.86 19.33
CA ILE A 246 11.44 2.11 18.05
C ILE A 246 12.12 1.33 16.92
N TYR A 247 13.45 1.22 16.93
CA TYR A 247 14.18 0.43 15.95
C TYR A 247 13.87 -1.07 16.06
N GLN A 248 13.86 -1.63 17.28
CA GLN A 248 13.43 -3.02 17.50
C GLN A 248 11.98 -3.24 17.04
N HIS A 249 11.10 -2.30 17.35
CA HIS A 249 9.70 -2.33 16.92
C HIS A 249 9.57 -2.24 15.39
N PHE A 250 10.38 -1.41 14.74
CA PHE A 250 10.44 -1.33 13.27
C PHE A 250 10.85 -2.67 12.66
N LEU A 251 11.91 -3.30 13.17
CA LEU A 251 12.35 -4.60 12.67
C LEU A 251 11.30 -5.69 12.89
N PHE A 252 10.66 -5.70 14.06
CA PHE A 252 9.55 -6.61 14.36
C PHE A 252 8.44 -6.46 13.32
N TYR A 253 8.00 -5.23 13.06
CA TYR A 253 6.97 -4.94 12.06
C TYR A 253 7.42 -5.26 10.62
N LEU A 254 8.67 -4.96 10.26
CA LEU A 254 9.22 -5.22 8.93
C LEU A 254 9.16 -6.72 8.59
N PHE A 255 9.41 -7.56 9.59
CA PHE A 255 9.48 -9.01 9.44
C PHE A 255 8.20 -9.74 9.84
N SER A 256 7.22 -9.05 10.41
CA SER A 256 6.06 -9.68 11.01
C SER A 256 5.21 -10.46 10.03
N GLY A 257 4.96 -9.92 8.83
CA GLY A 257 4.10 -10.59 7.85
C GLY A 257 4.60 -11.98 7.46
N VAL A 258 5.91 -12.11 7.24
CA VAL A 258 6.55 -13.38 6.85
C VAL A 258 6.76 -14.28 8.07
N GLY A 259 7.24 -13.72 9.18
CA GLY A 259 7.50 -14.48 10.42
C GLY A 259 6.22 -15.04 11.03
N ALA A 260 5.14 -14.27 11.08
CA ALA A 260 3.86 -14.73 11.62
C ALA A 260 3.24 -15.81 10.73
N PHE A 261 3.36 -15.68 9.40
CA PHE A 261 2.91 -16.73 8.48
C PHE A 261 3.73 -18.01 8.61
N SER A 262 5.05 -17.91 8.83
CA SER A 262 5.89 -19.05 9.16
C SER A 262 5.43 -19.77 10.43
N GLU A 263 5.20 -19.01 11.50
CA GLU A 263 4.74 -19.58 12.77
C GLU A 263 3.33 -20.16 12.66
N TYR A 264 2.45 -19.57 11.86
CA TYR A 264 1.16 -20.16 11.52
C TYR A 264 1.31 -21.54 10.89
N LEU A 265 2.22 -21.72 9.93
CA LEU A 265 2.47 -23.01 9.29
C LEU A 265 3.12 -24.03 10.24
N ASN A 266 3.89 -23.56 11.23
CA ASN A 266 4.45 -24.41 12.29
C ASN A 266 3.38 -24.83 13.31
N SER A 267 2.44 -23.94 13.60
CA SER A 267 1.35 -24.21 14.51
C SER A 267 0.32 -25.07 13.79
N ASN A 268 0.14 -26.32 14.19
CA ASN A 268 -0.94 -27.19 13.70
C ASN A 268 -2.32 -26.69 14.19
N VAL A 269 -2.67 -25.45 13.84
CA VAL A 269 -3.90 -24.78 14.24
C VAL A 269 -5.04 -25.50 13.56
N SER A 270 -5.83 -26.19 14.38
CA SER A 270 -6.96 -27.03 13.97
C SER A 270 -8.29 -26.27 13.90
N THR A 271 -8.32 -25.00 14.31
CA THR A 271 -9.50 -24.14 14.19
C THR A 271 -9.82 -23.85 12.73
N ASP A 272 -11.09 -23.95 12.38
CA ASP A 272 -11.61 -23.53 11.08
C ASP A 272 -11.42 -22.02 10.92
N THR A 273 -10.35 -21.62 10.26
CA THR A 273 -10.04 -20.20 9.96
C THR A 273 -10.64 -19.75 8.63
N SER A 274 -11.48 -20.58 8.00
CA SER A 274 -11.96 -20.43 6.61
C SER A 274 -13.08 -19.38 6.45
N HIS A 275 -12.88 -18.19 7.01
CA HIS A 275 -13.84 -17.09 6.97
C HIS A 275 -13.62 -16.20 5.75
N TRP A 276 -13.99 -16.70 4.56
CA TRP A 276 -13.82 -15.99 3.27
C TRP A 276 -14.40 -14.58 3.26
N TYR A 277 -15.48 -14.34 4.02
CA TYR A 277 -16.19 -13.06 4.09
C TYR A 277 -15.31 -11.94 4.66
N VAL A 278 -14.28 -12.26 5.46
CA VAL A 278 -13.31 -11.30 6.01
C VAL A 278 -12.53 -10.60 4.89
N LEU A 279 -12.27 -11.28 3.77
CA LEU A 279 -11.55 -10.69 2.63
C LEU A 279 -12.37 -9.63 1.88
N ILE A 280 -13.69 -9.61 2.06
CA ILE A 280 -14.59 -8.63 1.45
C ILE A 280 -15.42 -7.88 2.50
N LEU A 281 -14.86 -7.74 3.71
CA LEU A 281 -15.55 -7.24 4.89
C LEU A 281 -16.32 -5.92 4.68
N PRO A 282 -15.85 -4.93 3.91
CA PRO A 282 -16.60 -3.70 3.70
C PRO A 282 -17.96 -3.95 3.03
N LEU A 283 -18.06 -4.90 2.12
CA LEU A 283 -19.34 -5.29 1.50
C LEU A 283 -20.24 -6.02 2.49
N VAL A 284 -19.65 -6.91 3.31
CA VAL A 284 -20.35 -7.64 4.37
C VAL A 284 -20.91 -6.67 5.41
N ASN A 285 -20.12 -5.69 5.84
CA ASN A 285 -20.54 -4.69 6.82
C ASN A 285 -21.64 -3.76 6.30
N ILE A 286 -21.72 -3.51 4.99
CA ILE A 286 -22.88 -2.82 4.40
C ILE A 286 -24.14 -3.67 4.56
N ILE A 287 -24.05 -4.98 4.30
CA ILE A 287 -25.17 -5.91 4.46
C ILE A 287 -25.58 -6.00 5.94
N ASN A 288 -24.62 -6.19 6.85
CA ASN A 288 -24.89 -6.25 8.29
C ASN A 288 -25.56 -4.96 8.78
N PHE A 289 -25.07 -3.80 8.35
CA PHE A 289 -25.67 -2.51 8.70
C PHE A 289 -27.13 -2.39 8.22
N ILE A 290 -27.43 -2.84 7.00
CA ILE A 290 -28.80 -2.84 6.45
C ILE A 290 -29.69 -3.84 7.19
N ALA A 291 -29.14 -5.00 7.59
CA ALA A 291 -29.84 -6.04 8.32
C ALA A 291 -30.06 -5.71 9.81
N GLY A 292 -29.35 -4.71 10.34
CA GLY A 292 -29.34 -4.40 11.78
C GLY A 292 -28.39 -5.28 12.60
N ASP A 293 -27.51 -6.03 11.93
CA ASP A 293 -26.49 -6.88 12.53
C ASP A 293 -25.23 -6.06 12.91
N PRO A 294 -24.43 -6.53 13.89
CA PRO A 294 -23.18 -5.88 14.24
C PRO A 294 -22.19 -5.89 13.07
N MET A 295 -21.45 -4.79 12.93
CA MET A 295 -20.34 -4.72 11.99
C MET A 295 -19.17 -5.56 12.51
N GLU A 296 -18.55 -6.30 11.60
CA GLU A 296 -17.37 -7.11 11.87
C GLU A 296 -16.09 -6.28 11.70
N SER A 297 -15.01 -6.68 12.38
CA SER A 297 -13.72 -6.00 12.34
C SER A 297 -12.70 -6.75 11.50
N ALA A 298 -11.92 -6.02 10.69
CA ALA A 298 -10.85 -6.55 9.85
C ALA A 298 -9.53 -6.71 10.65
N ILE A 299 -9.60 -7.29 11.86
CA ILE A 299 -8.43 -7.60 12.68
C ILE A 299 -8.28 -9.11 12.71
N ASN A 300 -7.09 -9.60 12.32
CA ASN A 300 -6.83 -11.03 12.38
C ASN A 300 -6.80 -11.47 13.86
N PRO A 301 -7.62 -12.45 14.27
CA PRO A 301 -7.64 -12.94 15.65
C PRO A 301 -6.41 -13.79 15.99
N LEU A 302 -5.70 -14.30 14.98
CA LEU A 302 -4.50 -15.12 15.17
C LEU A 302 -3.31 -14.22 15.50
N ASN A 303 -2.50 -14.65 16.48
CA ASN A 303 -1.36 -13.89 16.95
C ASN A 303 -0.16 -14.79 17.22
N PHE A 304 0.98 -14.53 16.57
CA PHE A 304 2.16 -15.41 16.63
C PHE A 304 3.43 -14.69 17.07
N VAL A 305 4.17 -15.31 17.99
CA VAL A 305 5.46 -14.82 18.47
C VAL A 305 6.55 -15.18 17.46
N ILE A 306 7.16 -14.18 16.83
CA ILE A 306 8.14 -14.35 15.75
C ILE A 306 9.61 -14.18 16.19
N ASN A 307 9.83 -13.77 17.44
CA ASN A 307 11.16 -13.45 17.98
C ASN A 307 11.34 -14.14 19.34
N TYR A 308 12.54 -14.63 19.64
CA TYR A 308 12.82 -15.34 20.89
C TYR A 308 12.81 -14.45 22.13
N ASP A 309 13.08 -13.14 21.98
CA ASP A 309 13.14 -12.19 23.09
C ASP A 309 11.85 -11.38 23.28
N ILE A 310 10.99 -11.30 22.25
CA ILE A 310 9.76 -10.50 22.30
C ILE A 310 8.57 -11.43 22.51
N THR A 311 7.87 -11.28 23.63
CA THR A 311 6.72 -12.13 23.98
C THR A 311 5.41 -11.71 23.32
N ASN A 312 5.32 -10.46 22.85
CA ASN A 312 4.14 -9.99 22.13
C ASN A 312 4.11 -10.59 20.73
N GLY A 313 3.01 -11.25 20.39
CA GLY A 313 2.83 -11.78 19.05
C GLY A 313 2.56 -10.69 18.01
N SER A 314 2.68 -11.06 16.74
CA SER A 314 2.11 -10.33 15.62
C SER A 314 0.84 -11.01 15.08
N ASN A 315 -0.18 -10.19 14.86
CA ASN A 315 -1.41 -10.54 14.16
C ASN A 315 -1.41 -10.09 12.69
N VAL A 316 -0.25 -9.72 12.15
CA VAL A 316 -0.10 -9.25 10.78
C VAL A 316 0.60 -10.32 9.96
N PHE A 317 -0.03 -10.71 8.85
CA PHE A 317 0.50 -11.71 7.92
C PHE A 317 0.87 -11.05 6.60
N THR A 318 1.62 -11.71 5.72
CA THR A 318 1.66 -11.25 4.32
C THR A 318 0.26 -11.36 3.70
N MET A 319 -0.08 -10.57 2.69
CA MET A 319 -1.31 -10.76 1.91
C MET A 319 -1.50 -12.22 1.48
N PHE A 320 -0.43 -12.89 1.05
CA PHE A 320 -0.47 -14.29 0.65
C PHE A 320 -0.79 -15.21 1.83
N GLY A 321 -0.19 -14.94 2.99
CA GLY A 321 -0.52 -15.65 4.23
C GLY A 321 -1.96 -15.43 4.65
N THR A 322 -2.46 -14.19 4.59
CA THR A 322 -3.87 -13.87 4.88
C THR A 322 -4.82 -14.60 3.94
N LEU A 323 -4.56 -14.57 2.63
CA LEU A 323 -5.36 -15.32 1.66
C LEU A 323 -5.32 -16.83 1.95
N TRP A 324 -4.15 -17.38 2.28
CA TRP A 324 -4.00 -18.79 2.62
C TRP A 324 -4.79 -19.17 3.89
N ILE A 325 -4.71 -18.36 4.95
CA ILE A 325 -5.41 -18.60 6.21
C ILE A 325 -6.93 -18.63 6.02
N TYR A 326 -7.48 -17.70 5.25
CA TYR A 326 -8.93 -17.55 5.09
C TYR A 326 -9.54 -18.38 3.95
N LEU A 327 -8.75 -18.79 2.95
CA LEU A 327 -9.26 -19.49 1.75
C LEU A 327 -8.58 -20.84 1.48
N ASN A 328 -7.51 -21.18 2.20
CA ASN A 328 -6.70 -22.37 1.94
C ASN A 328 -6.31 -22.44 0.44
N TYR A 329 -6.49 -23.56 -0.25
CA TYR A 329 -6.19 -23.68 -1.68
C TYR A 329 -6.97 -22.75 -2.61
N LEU A 330 -8.15 -22.24 -2.20
CA LEU A 330 -8.90 -21.24 -2.98
C LEU A 330 -8.19 -19.88 -3.02
N SER A 331 -7.19 -19.66 -2.16
CA SER A 331 -6.35 -18.47 -2.16
C SER A 331 -5.70 -18.21 -3.52
N PHE A 332 -5.25 -19.25 -4.22
CA PHE A 332 -4.66 -19.11 -5.55
C PHE A 332 -5.66 -18.59 -6.57
N PHE A 333 -6.88 -19.15 -6.58
CA PHE A 333 -7.94 -18.70 -7.47
C PHE A 333 -8.30 -17.23 -7.20
N PHE A 334 -8.48 -16.86 -5.93
CA PHE A 334 -8.81 -15.49 -5.53
C PHE A 334 -7.68 -14.51 -5.91
N TYR A 335 -6.44 -14.88 -5.62
CA TYR A 335 -5.27 -14.11 -6.05
C TYR A 335 -5.21 -13.95 -7.57
N GLY A 336 -5.55 -15.02 -8.30
CA GLY A 336 -5.62 -14.99 -9.74
C GLY A 336 -6.62 -14.00 -10.30
N ILE A 337 -7.78 -13.85 -9.67
CA ILE A 337 -8.76 -12.81 -10.02
C ILE A 337 -8.14 -11.42 -9.84
N ILE A 338 -7.47 -11.16 -8.71
CA ILE A 338 -6.81 -9.87 -8.45
C ILE A 338 -5.78 -9.58 -9.56
N VAL A 339 -4.91 -10.54 -9.86
CA VAL A 339 -3.87 -10.37 -10.89
C VAL A 339 -4.49 -10.17 -12.27
N PHE A 340 -5.53 -10.92 -12.62
CA PHE A 340 -6.23 -10.76 -13.90
C PHE A 340 -6.85 -9.36 -14.05
N LEU A 341 -7.56 -8.88 -13.02
CA LEU A 341 -8.15 -7.54 -13.02
C LEU A 341 -7.08 -6.45 -13.14
N GLN A 342 -5.96 -6.60 -12.44
CA GLN A 342 -4.83 -5.66 -12.55
C GLN A 342 -4.17 -5.72 -13.93
N ALA A 343 -3.98 -6.91 -14.50
CA ALA A 343 -3.47 -7.07 -15.85
C ALA A 343 -4.41 -6.40 -16.87
N PHE A 344 -5.73 -6.56 -16.72
CA PHE A 344 -6.73 -5.91 -17.56
C PHE A 344 -6.67 -4.38 -17.48
N LEU A 345 -6.61 -3.80 -16.27
CA LEU A 345 -6.41 -2.36 -16.09
C LEU A 345 -5.11 -1.90 -16.75
N TYR A 346 -4.04 -2.68 -16.60
CA TYR A 346 -2.73 -2.34 -17.11
C TYR A 346 -2.61 -2.44 -18.64
N LEU A 347 -3.36 -3.33 -19.29
CA LEU A 347 -3.52 -3.33 -20.75
C LEU A 347 -4.10 -2.01 -21.24
N ASN A 348 -5.08 -1.48 -20.50
CA ASN A 348 -5.81 -0.27 -20.83
C ASN A 348 -5.19 1.01 -20.22
N ARG A 349 -3.94 0.97 -19.75
CA ARG A 349 -3.22 2.11 -19.14
C ARG A 349 -3.04 3.33 -20.05
N SER A 350 -3.31 3.21 -21.36
CA SER A 350 -3.42 4.36 -22.26
C SER A 350 -4.58 5.27 -21.86
N ASN A 351 -5.65 4.69 -21.30
CA ASN A 351 -6.68 5.44 -20.62
C ASN A 351 -6.13 5.92 -19.26
N TYR A 352 -6.03 7.24 -19.13
CA TYR A 352 -5.60 7.92 -17.92
C TYR A 352 -6.34 7.45 -16.66
N ILE A 353 -7.66 7.28 -16.75
CA ILE A 353 -8.54 6.92 -15.63
C ILE A 353 -8.14 5.55 -15.09
N LEU A 354 -8.07 4.55 -15.98
CA LEU A 354 -7.73 3.18 -15.63
C LEU A 354 -6.28 3.07 -15.14
N CYS A 355 -5.37 3.88 -15.71
CA CYS A 355 -3.98 3.93 -15.28
C CYS A 355 -3.83 4.42 -13.83
N ASN A 356 -4.54 5.47 -13.44
CA ASN A 356 -4.50 5.96 -12.07
C ASN A 356 -5.07 4.94 -11.07
N VAL A 357 -6.18 4.30 -11.42
CA VAL A 357 -6.79 3.24 -10.59
C VAL A 357 -5.80 2.09 -10.43
N PHE A 358 -5.14 1.66 -11.52
CA PHE A 358 -4.07 0.66 -11.48
C PHE A 358 -2.94 1.05 -10.53
N TRP A 359 -2.42 2.28 -10.62
CA TRP A 359 -1.30 2.71 -9.77
C TRP A 359 -1.68 2.84 -8.29
N LEU A 360 -2.92 3.24 -7.99
CA LEU A 360 -3.43 3.24 -6.62
C LEU A 360 -3.51 1.80 -6.09
N ILE A 361 -4.14 0.87 -6.81
CA ILE A 361 -4.27 -0.52 -6.34
C ILE A 361 -2.91 -1.20 -6.21
N THR A 362 -1.98 -0.88 -7.11
CA THR A 362 -0.58 -1.29 -7.03
C THR A 362 0.11 -0.72 -5.79
N SER A 363 -0.17 0.53 -5.40
CA SER A 363 0.42 1.11 -4.18
C SER A 363 -0.03 0.39 -2.90
N PHE A 364 -1.28 -0.08 -2.82
CA PHE A 364 -1.72 -0.98 -1.74
C PHE A 364 -0.95 -2.30 -1.79
N GLY A 365 -0.86 -2.91 -2.98
CA GLY A 365 -0.17 -4.19 -3.18
C GLY A 365 1.35 -4.14 -2.93
N MET A 366 2.01 -2.99 -3.05
CA MET A 366 3.43 -2.87 -2.66
C MET A 366 3.65 -3.09 -1.16
N PHE A 367 2.58 -3.05 -0.35
CA PHE A 367 2.59 -3.44 1.05
C PHE A 367 2.02 -4.84 1.30
N SER A 368 1.89 -5.70 0.28
CA SER A 368 1.48 -7.11 0.43
C SER A 368 2.40 -7.94 1.32
N TRP A 369 3.60 -7.44 1.66
CA TRP A 369 4.46 -8.03 2.69
C TRP A 369 3.94 -7.80 4.12
N PHE A 370 3.05 -6.83 4.31
CA PHE A 370 2.51 -6.33 5.57
C PHE A 370 0.98 -6.21 5.50
N GLU A 371 0.28 -7.34 5.50
CA GLU A 371 -1.18 -7.51 5.49
C GLU A 371 -1.90 -7.45 4.13
N TYR A 372 -3.10 -8.02 4.11
CA TYR A 372 -4.10 -7.87 3.05
C TYR A 372 -4.89 -6.56 3.23
N TYR A 373 -4.36 -5.45 2.71
CA TYR A 373 -5.04 -4.14 2.80
C TYR A 373 -6.43 -4.08 2.14
N TYR A 374 -6.78 -5.03 1.28
CA TYR A 374 -8.02 -5.02 0.53
C TYR A 374 -9.26 -5.41 1.36
N PHE A 375 -9.11 -5.80 2.64
CA PHE A 375 -10.25 -5.99 3.55
C PHE A 375 -10.69 -4.70 4.27
N HIS A 376 -10.01 -3.57 4.03
CA HIS A 376 -10.34 -2.30 4.66
C HIS A 376 -11.24 -1.45 3.77
N LEU A 377 -12.18 -0.70 4.34
CA LEU A 377 -13.07 0.17 3.56
C LEU A 377 -12.31 1.16 2.65
N ALA A 378 -11.18 1.69 3.12
CA ALA A 378 -10.35 2.63 2.36
C ALA A 378 -9.86 2.05 1.02
N SER A 379 -9.67 0.73 0.90
CA SER A 379 -9.25 0.11 -0.36
C SER A 379 -10.37 0.03 -1.41
N TYR A 380 -11.62 0.28 -1.02
CA TYR A 380 -12.77 0.38 -1.93
C TYR A 380 -13.09 1.83 -2.27
N GLU A 381 -13.11 2.71 -1.25
CA GLU A 381 -13.40 4.13 -1.43
C GLU A 381 -12.32 4.85 -2.25
N ALA A 382 -11.05 4.58 -1.97
CA ALA A 382 -9.95 5.26 -2.63
C ALA A 382 -9.94 5.05 -4.16
N PRO A 383 -10.10 3.81 -4.70
CA PRO A 383 -10.26 3.61 -6.14
C PRO A 383 -11.46 4.35 -6.75
N ILE A 384 -12.59 4.42 -6.04
CA ILE A 384 -13.78 5.14 -6.49
C ILE A 384 -13.49 6.65 -6.58
N TYR A 385 -12.86 7.23 -5.56
CA TYR A 385 -12.46 8.64 -5.58
C TYR A 385 -11.44 8.94 -6.70
N VAL A 386 -10.45 8.07 -6.90
CA VAL A 386 -9.50 8.19 -8.01
C VAL A 386 -10.22 8.13 -9.35
N PHE A 387 -11.17 7.20 -9.52
CA PHE A 387 -11.98 7.09 -10.73
C PHE A 387 -12.76 8.38 -10.99
N ILE A 388 -13.50 8.87 -9.99
CA ILE A 388 -14.30 10.10 -10.09
C ILE A 388 -13.43 11.31 -10.46
N LEU A 389 -12.35 11.56 -9.71
CA LEU A 389 -11.44 12.67 -10.01
C LEU A 389 -10.81 12.54 -11.40
N SER A 390 -10.47 11.32 -11.79
CA SER A 390 -9.88 11.08 -13.10
C SER A 390 -10.86 11.36 -14.24
N VAL A 391 -12.14 10.98 -14.07
CA VAL A 391 -13.22 11.33 -15.00
C VAL A 391 -13.40 12.85 -15.07
N LEU A 392 -13.52 13.51 -13.91
CA LEU A 392 -13.72 14.96 -13.83
C LEU A 392 -12.60 15.74 -14.53
N PHE A 393 -11.33 15.31 -14.38
CA PHE A 393 -10.20 16.01 -14.99
C PHE A 393 -9.93 15.59 -16.44
N SER A 394 -10.48 14.45 -16.91
CA SER A 394 -10.37 14.03 -18.31
C SER A 394 -11.11 14.95 -19.28
N GLY A 395 -12.19 15.61 -18.83
CA GLY A 395 -12.98 16.56 -19.64
C GLY A 395 -12.33 17.93 -19.85
N SER A 396 -11.23 18.23 -19.17
CA SER A 396 -10.50 19.50 -19.28
C SER A 396 -9.66 19.51 -20.56
N LYS A 397 -10.22 20.06 -21.65
CA LYS A 397 -9.52 20.18 -22.95
C LYS A 397 -8.20 20.94 -22.81
N SER A 398 -7.17 20.43 -23.49
CA SER A 398 -5.79 20.94 -23.69
C SER A 398 -4.68 20.46 -22.73
N GLY A 399 -4.42 19.15 -22.71
CA GLY A 399 -3.13 18.65 -22.26
C GLY A 399 -2.04 18.88 -23.32
N LYS A 400 -1.17 19.89 -23.15
CA LYS A 400 0.17 19.86 -23.77
C LYS A 400 0.85 18.58 -23.30
N GLN A 401 1.56 17.87 -24.19
CA GLN A 401 2.42 16.76 -23.80
C GLN A 401 3.31 17.22 -22.64
N LEU A 402 3.35 16.45 -21.54
CA LEU A 402 4.34 16.59 -20.48
C LEU A 402 5.73 16.21 -21.05
N ARG A 403 6.30 17.07 -21.90
CA ARG A 403 7.72 17.07 -22.23
C ARG A 403 8.42 17.90 -21.17
N ASN A 404 8.71 17.30 -20.03
CA ASN A 404 9.74 17.85 -19.15
C ASN A 404 11.11 17.62 -19.82
N ASN A 405 11.45 18.52 -20.74
CA ASN A 405 12.83 18.72 -21.20
C ASN A 405 13.56 19.49 -20.10
N TYR A 406 14.04 18.78 -19.09
CA TYR A 406 15.11 19.30 -18.24
C TYR A 406 16.23 18.27 -18.22
N SER A 407 17.26 18.61 -19.00
CA SER A 407 18.64 18.10 -18.96
C SER A 407 19.12 17.89 -17.53
#